data_AF-A0A6C0CPH1-F1
#
_entry.id   AF-A0A6C0CPH1-F1
#
_cell.length_a   1.000
_cell.length_b   1.000
_cell.length_c   1.000
_cell.angle_alpha   90.00
_cell.angle_beta   90.00
_cell.angle_gamma   90.00
#
_symmetry.space_group_name_H-M   'P 1'
#
loop_
_entity.id
_entity.type
_entity.pdbx_description
1 polymer ?
#
loop_
_entity_poly.entity_id
_entity_poly.type
_entity_poly.pdbx_seq_one_letter_code
_entity_poly.pdbx_strand_id
1 'polypeptide(L)'
;MVSLFNDPKQLIREDKILDFWPTKNQMSAERINSTARFIVYATCIVYLIRRDQRILILGLTGLSVLYVMEKSNMIKELYVTDSTGDTMCQLPTKDNPMGNLLMSDYTDNPGRLPACDYTTVKDRVDKKMLDKIPYGPQKSRSPWPEQQRNALARQFVTTPVTDIPGDQTAFAEWLYGARQGPLCRTDSRYCDPDARGVQLEAFGGLQPNGDKRSGMTRGSSYP
;
A
#
# COMPACT_ATOMS: atom_id res chain seq x y z
N MET A 1 -11.08 12.11 -11.92
CA MET A 1 -10.79 13.22 -12.85
C MET A 1 -11.02 12.75 -14.27
N VAL A 2 -11.47 13.64 -15.15
CA VAL A 2 -11.77 13.35 -16.56
C VAL A 2 -10.54 13.68 -17.41
N SER A 3 -10.26 12.87 -18.43
CA SER A 3 -9.21 13.15 -19.42
C SER A 3 -9.59 14.35 -20.30
N LEU A 4 -8.59 15.10 -20.74
CA LEU A 4 -8.71 16.22 -21.67
C LEU A 4 -9.56 15.88 -22.90
N PHE A 5 -9.45 14.68 -23.45
CA PHE A 5 -10.17 14.32 -24.68
C PHE A 5 -11.67 14.14 -24.46
N ASN A 6 -12.11 13.95 -23.21
CA ASN A 6 -13.52 13.91 -22.83
C ASN A 6 -14.02 15.29 -22.39
N ASP A 7 -13.18 16.09 -21.74
CA ASP A 7 -13.50 17.48 -21.37
C ASP A 7 -12.35 18.43 -21.77
N PRO A 8 -12.48 19.15 -22.89
CA PRO A 8 -11.43 20.06 -23.36
C PRO A 8 -11.22 21.25 -22.41
N LYS A 9 -12.17 21.56 -21.53
CA LYS A 9 -12.02 22.63 -20.53
C LYS A 9 -10.92 22.36 -19.51
N GLN A 10 -10.49 21.10 -19.39
CA GLN A 10 -9.41 20.68 -18.50
C GLN A 10 -8.06 21.35 -18.85
N LEU A 11 -7.88 21.78 -20.09
CA LEU A 11 -6.65 22.39 -20.61
C LEU A 11 -6.44 23.83 -20.08
N ILE A 12 -7.52 24.55 -19.80
CA ILE A 12 -7.54 25.99 -19.46
C ILE A 12 -7.89 26.23 -17.97
N ARG A 13 -8.10 25.16 -17.20
CA ARG A 13 -8.54 25.26 -15.80
C ARG A 13 -7.50 25.99 -14.93
N GLU A 14 -7.92 27.07 -14.28
CA GLU A 14 -7.07 28.01 -13.54
C GLU A 14 -6.28 27.33 -12.42
N ASP A 15 -6.91 26.42 -11.69
CA ASP A 15 -6.33 25.71 -10.54
C ASP A 15 -5.13 24.82 -10.89
N LYS A 16 -4.88 24.56 -12.19
CA LYS A 16 -3.86 23.61 -12.64
C LYS A 16 -2.92 24.14 -13.72
N ILE A 17 -2.85 25.46 -13.91
CA ILE A 17 -1.99 26.08 -14.93
C ILE A 17 -0.50 25.76 -14.69
N LEU A 18 -0.08 25.74 -13.41
CA LEU A 18 1.30 25.46 -13.02
C LEU A 18 1.65 23.96 -13.04
N ASP A 19 0.65 23.10 -13.13
CA ASP A 19 0.80 21.65 -13.10
C ASP A 19 0.82 21.08 -14.53
N PHE A 20 1.85 21.48 -15.28
CA PHE A 20 2.05 21.11 -16.68
C PHE A 20 3.11 20.02 -16.86
N TRP A 21 3.90 19.69 -15.83
CA TRP A 21 4.94 18.66 -15.95
C TRP A 21 4.40 17.29 -15.49
N PRO A 22 4.56 16.22 -16.30
CA PRO A 22 4.15 14.88 -15.88
C PRO A 22 5.05 14.37 -14.76
N THR A 23 4.47 14.07 -13.60
CA THR A 23 5.19 13.49 -12.46
C THR A 23 4.78 12.05 -12.20
N LYS A 24 5.64 11.31 -11.47
CA LYS A 24 5.32 9.94 -11.07
C LYS A 24 4.08 9.90 -10.17
N ASN A 25 3.85 10.90 -9.32
CA ASN A 25 2.79 10.85 -8.30
C ASN A 25 1.37 11.15 -8.84
N GLN A 26 1.25 11.54 -10.11
CA GLN A 26 -0.05 11.87 -10.73
C GLN A 26 -0.82 10.61 -11.17
N MET A 27 -2.15 10.65 -11.02
CA MET A 27 -3.04 9.65 -11.62
C MET A 27 -2.94 9.67 -13.16
N SER A 28 -3.25 8.56 -13.83
CA SER A 28 -3.08 8.41 -15.29
C SER A 28 -3.76 9.53 -16.09
N ALA A 29 -5.02 9.86 -15.75
CA ALA A 29 -5.76 10.93 -16.41
C ALA A 29 -5.14 12.32 -16.16
N GLU A 30 -4.55 12.53 -14.98
CA GLU A 30 -3.90 13.78 -14.63
C GLU A 30 -2.54 13.93 -15.33
N ARG A 31 -1.76 12.85 -15.40
CA ARG A 31 -0.51 12.79 -16.15
C ARG A 31 -0.71 13.09 -17.63
N ILE A 32 -1.78 12.56 -18.24
CA ILE A 32 -2.19 12.86 -19.62
C ILE A 32 -2.46 14.36 -19.78
N ASN A 33 -3.24 14.94 -18.87
CA ASN A 33 -3.57 16.37 -18.90
C ASN A 33 -2.31 17.25 -18.75
N SER A 34 -1.42 16.91 -17.83
CA SER A 34 -0.15 17.61 -17.63
C SER A 34 0.73 17.52 -18.89
N THR A 35 0.91 16.32 -19.44
CA THR A 35 1.69 16.12 -20.67
C THR A 35 1.12 16.88 -21.87
N ALA A 36 -0.20 16.91 -22.02
CA ALA A 36 -0.85 17.68 -23.08
C ALA A 36 -0.63 19.19 -22.91
N ARG A 37 -0.69 19.72 -21.68
CA ARG A 37 -0.35 21.14 -21.40
C ARG A 37 1.10 21.46 -21.72
N PHE A 38 2.03 20.57 -21.36
CA PHE A 38 3.44 20.74 -21.72
C PHE A 38 3.64 20.87 -23.23
N ILE A 39 3.01 20.01 -24.02
CA ILE A 39 3.08 20.06 -25.50
C ILE A 39 2.52 21.38 -26.02
N VAL A 40 1.36 21.82 -25.54
CA VAL A 40 0.75 23.11 -25.94
C VAL A 40 1.64 24.29 -25.55
N TYR A 41 2.16 24.35 -24.33
CA TYR A 41 3.02 25.46 -23.89
C TYR A 41 4.35 25.48 -24.65
N ALA A 42 5.00 24.33 -24.80
CA ALA A 42 6.25 24.23 -25.55
C ALA A 42 6.07 24.64 -27.01
N THR A 43 5.00 24.19 -27.67
CA THR A 43 4.71 24.54 -29.07
C THR A 43 4.41 26.03 -29.24
N CYS A 44 3.62 26.64 -28.34
CA CYS A 44 3.37 28.08 -28.35
C CYS A 44 4.66 28.90 -28.17
N ILE A 45 5.51 28.55 -27.20
CA ILE A 45 6.76 29.28 -26.94
C ILE A 45 7.72 29.16 -28.14
N VAL A 46 7.91 27.95 -28.66
CA VAL A 46 8.85 27.71 -29.79
C VAL A 46 8.34 28.35 -31.07
N TYR A 47 7.02 28.38 -31.29
CA TYR A 47 6.41 29.10 -32.42
C TYR A 47 6.65 30.61 -32.34
N LEU A 48 6.58 31.22 -31.15
CA LEU A 48 6.86 32.66 -30.99
C LEU A 48 8.32 33.01 -31.34
N ILE A 49 9.27 32.12 -31.07
CA ILE A 49 10.70 32.34 -31.35
C ILE A 49 11.01 32.16 -32.84
N ARG A 50 10.55 31.05 -33.44
CA ARG A 50 10.95 30.65 -34.80
C ARG A 50 9.96 31.03 -35.91
N ARG A 51 8.70 31.32 -35.58
CA ARG A 51 7.59 31.59 -36.53
C ARG A 51 7.49 30.61 -37.71
N ASP A 52 7.84 29.34 -37.48
CA ASP A 52 7.74 28.30 -38.50
C ASP A 52 6.50 27.42 -38.24
N GLN A 53 5.64 27.30 -39.26
CA GLN A 53 4.44 26.45 -39.25
C GLN A 53 4.75 24.97 -39.00
N ARG A 54 5.97 24.50 -39.30
CA ARG A 54 6.39 23.12 -39.03
C ARG A 54 6.32 22.75 -37.55
N ILE A 55 6.49 23.73 -36.66
CA ILE A 55 6.43 23.53 -35.20
C ILE A 55 4.99 23.22 -34.75
N LEU A 56 3.98 23.82 -35.40
CA LEU A 56 2.57 23.53 -35.11
C LEU A 56 2.20 22.11 -35.51
N ILE A 57 2.71 21.64 -36.67
CA ILE A 57 2.51 20.26 -37.13
C ILE A 57 3.11 19.29 -36.12
N LEU A 58 4.32 19.56 -35.61
CA LEU A 58 4.97 18.72 -34.62
C LEU A 58 4.17 18.64 -33.31
N GLY A 59 3.62 19.77 -32.84
CA GLY A 59 2.71 19.80 -31.69
C GLY A 59 1.45 18.95 -31.89
N LEU A 60 0.83 19.06 -33.06
CA LEU A 60 -0.37 18.31 -33.42
C LEU A 60 -0.09 16.80 -33.48
N THR A 61 1.06 16.40 -34.03
CA THR A 61 1.50 14.99 -34.00
C THR A 61 1.78 14.49 -32.59
N GLY A 62 2.35 15.33 -31.71
CA GLY A 62 2.55 14.96 -30.30
C GLY A 62 1.22 14.70 -29.58
N LEU A 63 0.22 15.56 -29.80
CA LEU A 63 -1.13 15.38 -29.25
C LEU A 63 -1.85 14.16 -29.83
N SER A 64 -1.66 13.86 -31.13
CA SER A 64 -2.28 12.70 -31.76
C SER A 64 -1.72 11.37 -31.24
N VAL A 65 -0.40 11.29 -31.02
CA VAL A 65 0.24 10.13 -30.37
C VAL A 65 -0.32 9.95 -28.96
N LEU A 66 -0.48 11.04 -28.22
CA LEU A 66 -0.99 11.01 -26.85
C LEU A 66 -2.45 10.51 -26.80
N TYR A 67 -3.27 10.93 -27.75
CA TYR A 67 -4.64 10.42 -27.93
C TYR A 67 -4.67 8.92 -28.22
N VAL A 68 -3.78 8.44 -29.11
CA VAL A 68 -3.68 7.00 -29.42
C VAL A 68 -3.23 6.20 -28.18
N MET A 69 -2.26 6.70 -27.43
CA MET A 69 -1.77 6.06 -26.20
C MET A 69 -2.84 5.95 -25.11
N GLU A 70 -3.73 6.94 -25.01
CA GLU A 70 -4.89 6.86 -24.10
C GLU A 70 -5.87 5.79 -24.58
N LYS A 71 -6.20 5.78 -25.87
CA LYS A 71 -7.17 4.83 -26.44
C LYS A 71 -6.68 3.38 -26.41
N SER A 72 -5.36 3.17 -26.48
CA SER A 72 -4.75 1.84 -26.39
C SER A 72 -4.56 1.32 -24.96
N ASN A 73 -5.00 2.05 -23.93
CA ASN A 73 -4.81 1.70 -22.51
C ASN A 73 -3.34 1.39 -22.12
N MET A 74 -2.37 1.96 -22.84
CA MET A 74 -0.93 1.72 -22.57
C MET A 74 -0.42 2.43 -21.30
N ILE A 75 -1.21 3.34 -20.73
CA ILE A 75 -0.87 4.09 -19.52
C ILE A 75 -1.42 3.30 -18.33
N LYS A 76 -0.60 2.37 -17.80
CA LYS A 76 -0.94 1.57 -16.61
C LYS A 76 -1.12 2.50 -15.40
N GLU A 77 -2.24 2.33 -14.69
CA GLU A 77 -2.56 3.04 -13.45
C GLU A 77 -1.43 2.89 -12.45
N LEU A 78 -1.02 4.01 -11.87
CA LEU A 78 -0.01 4.05 -10.84
C LEU A 78 -0.60 3.65 -9.48
N TYR A 79 0.18 2.87 -8.75
CA TYR A 79 0.04 2.53 -7.34
C TYR A 79 -0.42 3.72 -6.49
N VAL A 80 -1.26 3.44 -5.48
CA VAL A 80 -1.71 4.43 -4.50
C VAL A 80 -0.60 4.53 -3.47
N THR A 81 -0.04 5.71 -3.34
CA THR A 81 0.61 6.16 -2.10
C THR A 81 -0.50 6.51 -1.12
N ASP A 82 -0.56 5.79 0.00
CA ASP A 82 -1.44 6.17 1.10
C ASP A 82 -1.04 7.57 1.64
N SER A 83 -2.04 8.33 2.11
CA SER A 83 -1.88 9.72 2.56
C SER A 83 -1.08 9.86 3.87
N THR A 84 -0.68 8.73 4.44
CA THR A 84 0.11 8.56 5.66
C THR A 84 1.60 8.30 5.39
N GLY A 85 2.00 8.18 4.12
CA GLY A 85 3.41 8.16 3.71
C GLY A 85 4.22 7.02 4.29
N ASP A 86 4.12 5.81 3.71
CA ASP A 86 5.33 5.02 3.39
C ASP A 86 5.08 3.75 2.57
N THR A 87 3.85 3.24 2.46
CA THR A 87 3.62 1.93 1.81
C THR A 87 3.05 2.08 0.40
N MET A 88 3.89 1.78 -0.58
CA MET A 88 3.45 1.50 -1.95
C MET A 88 2.63 0.20 -1.92
N CYS A 89 1.36 0.24 -2.28
CA CYS A 89 0.49 -0.93 -2.26
C CYS A 89 -0.17 -1.21 -3.63
N GLN A 90 -0.45 -2.48 -3.89
CA GLN A 90 -1.13 -2.94 -5.09
C GLN A 90 -2.64 -2.72 -4.94
N LEU A 91 -3.20 -1.90 -5.84
CA LEU A 91 -4.64 -1.68 -5.87
C LEU A 91 -5.41 -2.90 -6.39
N PRO A 92 -6.68 -3.04 -5.96
CA PRO A 92 -7.57 -4.05 -6.52
C PRO A 92 -7.81 -3.78 -8.01
N THR A 93 -7.70 -4.80 -8.86
CA THR A 93 -7.94 -4.72 -10.31
C THR A 93 -9.28 -5.36 -10.68
N LYS A 94 -9.69 -5.29 -11.95
CA LYS A 94 -10.94 -5.94 -12.40
C LYS A 94 -10.83 -7.46 -12.37
N ASP A 95 -9.65 -7.98 -12.69
CA ASP A 95 -9.37 -9.41 -12.78
C ASP A 95 -9.01 -9.98 -11.40
N ASN A 96 -8.51 -9.14 -10.49
CA ASN A 96 -8.19 -9.50 -9.12
C ASN A 96 -8.73 -8.42 -8.14
N PRO A 97 -10.04 -8.44 -7.83
CA PRO A 97 -10.66 -7.42 -6.98
C PRO A 97 -10.22 -7.51 -5.52
N MET A 98 -9.78 -8.68 -5.05
CA MET A 98 -9.25 -8.84 -3.69
C MET A 98 -7.74 -8.56 -3.61
N GLY A 99 -7.06 -8.36 -4.74
CA GLY A 99 -5.60 -8.20 -4.74
C GLY A 99 -4.86 -9.44 -4.21
N ASN A 100 -5.45 -10.63 -4.27
CA ASN A 100 -4.81 -11.87 -3.78
C ASN A 100 -3.62 -12.28 -4.64
N LEU A 101 -2.74 -13.11 -4.11
CA LEU A 101 -1.66 -13.68 -4.89
C LEU A 101 -2.20 -14.67 -5.93
N LEU A 102 -1.95 -14.42 -7.22
CA LEU A 102 -2.33 -15.33 -8.30
C LEU A 102 -1.14 -16.16 -8.75
N MET A 103 -1.39 -17.35 -9.29
CA MET A 103 -0.32 -18.21 -9.80
C MET A 103 0.41 -17.57 -10.99
N SER A 104 -0.28 -16.75 -11.79
CA SER A 104 0.30 -15.96 -12.88
C SER A 104 1.26 -14.88 -12.38
N ASP A 105 1.12 -14.41 -11.15
CA ASP A 105 1.97 -13.32 -10.64
C ASP A 105 3.42 -13.79 -10.44
N TYR A 106 3.65 -15.09 -10.23
CA TYR A 106 5.01 -15.64 -10.13
C TYR A 106 5.80 -15.50 -11.44
N THR A 107 5.14 -15.54 -12.60
CA THR A 107 5.81 -15.36 -13.91
C THR A 107 5.77 -13.92 -14.37
N ASP A 108 4.62 -13.27 -14.22
CA ASP A 108 4.34 -11.98 -14.86
C ASP A 108 4.75 -10.78 -14.01
N ASN A 109 4.76 -10.94 -12.68
CA ASN A 109 5.07 -9.87 -11.74
C ASN A 109 5.68 -10.39 -10.41
N PRO A 110 6.90 -10.95 -10.45
CA PRO A 110 7.54 -11.56 -9.28
C PRO A 110 7.93 -10.55 -8.18
N GLY A 111 7.96 -9.24 -8.49
CA GLY A 111 8.23 -8.15 -7.54
C GLY A 111 7.00 -7.29 -7.26
N ARG A 112 5.81 -7.90 -7.22
CA ARG A 112 4.57 -7.18 -6.90
C ARG A 112 4.65 -6.58 -5.50
N LEU A 113 3.89 -5.52 -5.27
CA LEU A 113 3.76 -4.92 -3.95
C LEU A 113 2.67 -5.64 -3.14
N PRO A 114 2.68 -5.52 -1.80
CA PRO A 114 1.60 -6.03 -0.97
C PRO A 114 0.27 -5.37 -1.36
N ALA A 115 -0.84 -6.09 -1.17
CA ALA A 115 -2.16 -5.54 -1.39
C ALA A 115 -2.43 -4.38 -0.42
N CYS A 116 -3.17 -3.37 -0.89
CA CYS A 116 -3.60 -2.27 -0.03
C CYS A 116 -4.53 -2.77 1.09
N ASP A 117 -4.52 -2.09 2.23
CA ASP A 117 -5.43 -2.42 3.33
C ASP A 117 -6.88 -2.33 2.87
N TYR A 118 -7.67 -3.36 3.15
CA TYR A 118 -9.04 -3.50 2.70
C TYR A 118 -9.90 -2.31 3.15
N THR A 119 -9.64 -1.74 4.33
CA THR A 119 -10.41 -0.59 4.83
C THR A 119 -10.30 0.64 3.92
N THR A 120 -9.12 0.86 3.34
CA THR A 120 -8.82 1.98 2.45
C THR A 120 -9.37 1.78 1.03
N VAL A 121 -9.46 0.52 0.58
CA VAL A 121 -9.88 0.19 -0.80
C VAL A 121 -11.27 -0.42 -0.90
N LYS A 122 -12.03 -0.51 0.20
CA LYS A 122 -13.35 -1.16 0.28
C LYS A 122 -14.28 -0.77 -0.87
N ASP A 123 -14.48 0.52 -1.09
CA ASP A 123 -15.37 1.01 -2.14
C ASP A 123 -14.94 0.56 -3.55
N ARG A 124 -13.62 0.41 -3.77
CA ARG A 124 -13.07 -0.06 -5.05
C ARG A 124 -13.28 -1.56 -5.22
N VAL A 125 -13.15 -2.33 -4.14
CA VAL A 125 -13.39 -3.78 -4.13
C VAL A 125 -14.88 -4.05 -4.40
N ASP A 126 -15.76 -3.40 -3.66
CA ASP A 126 -17.21 -3.57 -3.76
C ASP A 126 -17.71 -3.24 -5.17
N LYS A 127 -17.21 -2.14 -5.77
CA LYS A 127 -17.56 -1.75 -7.14
C LYS A 127 -17.04 -2.72 -8.22
N LYS A 128 -15.89 -3.35 -8.00
CA LYS A 128 -15.28 -4.27 -8.99
C LYS A 128 -15.82 -5.70 -8.86
N MET A 129 -16.27 -6.07 -7.66
CA MET A 129 -16.71 -7.40 -7.30
C MET A 129 -18.24 -7.49 -7.13
N LEU A 130 -18.80 -6.82 -6.12
CA LEU A 130 -20.19 -7.01 -5.67
C LEU A 130 -21.23 -6.42 -6.63
N ASP A 131 -20.94 -5.26 -7.23
CA ASP A 131 -21.87 -4.58 -8.15
C ASP A 131 -22.12 -5.36 -9.45
N LYS A 132 -21.22 -6.27 -9.81
CA LYS A 132 -21.39 -7.12 -10.99
C LYS A 132 -22.30 -8.32 -10.75
N ILE A 133 -22.63 -8.62 -9.50
CA ILE A 133 -23.38 -9.82 -9.14
C ILE A 133 -24.85 -9.45 -9.19
N PRO A 134 -25.63 -10.00 -10.16
CA PRO A 134 -26.99 -9.56 -10.37
C PRO A 134 -27.90 -10.11 -9.27
N TYR A 135 -28.04 -9.35 -8.19
CA TYR A 135 -29.07 -9.57 -7.19
C TYR A 135 -30.28 -8.68 -7.48
N GLY A 136 -31.26 -9.23 -8.16
CA GLY A 136 -32.46 -8.51 -8.56
C GLY A 136 -33.65 -9.44 -8.79
N PRO A 137 -34.87 -8.91 -8.84
CA PRO A 137 -36.11 -9.71 -8.85
C PRO A 137 -36.18 -10.74 -10.00
N GLN A 138 -35.48 -10.50 -11.11
CA GLN A 138 -35.44 -11.39 -12.26
C GLN A 138 -34.40 -12.53 -12.19
N LYS A 139 -33.33 -12.41 -11.38
CA LYS A 139 -32.23 -13.41 -11.35
C LYS A 139 -31.97 -14.02 -9.97
N SER A 140 -32.22 -13.29 -8.90
CA SER A 140 -32.18 -13.79 -7.53
C SER A 140 -33.50 -13.43 -6.87
N ARG A 141 -34.37 -14.42 -6.65
CA ARG A 141 -35.69 -14.23 -6.02
C ARG A 141 -35.54 -13.96 -4.52
N SER A 142 -34.85 -12.88 -4.17
CA SER A 142 -34.63 -12.47 -2.80
C SER A 142 -35.38 -11.18 -2.52
N PRO A 143 -36.19 -11.13 -1.46
CA PRO A 143 -36.80 -9.87 -0.99
C PRO A 143 -35.76 -8.85 -0.51
N TRP A 144 -34.49 -9.29 -0.34
CA TRP A 144 -33.42 -8.59 0.38
C TRP A 144 -32.07 -8.74 -0.35
N PRO A 145 -31.90 -8.10 -1.52
CA PRO A 145 -30.72 -8.29 -2.37
C PRO A 145 -29.40 -7.78 -1.76
N GLU A 146 -29.45 -6.76 -0.89
CA GLU A 146 -28.26 -6.24 -0.20
C GLU A 146 -27.72 -7.22 0.85
N GLN A 147 -28.58 -7.82 1.67
CA GLN A 147 -28.13 -8.83 2.63
C GLN A 147 -27.52 -10.04 1.94
N GLN A 148 -28.05 -10.45 0.78
CA GLN A 148 -27.49 -11.56 0.02
C GLN A 148 -26.13 -11.21 -0.60
N ARG A 149 -25.96 -9.98 -1.12
CA ARG A 149 -24.65 -9.48 -1.56
C ARG A 149 -23.64 -9.53 -0.42
N ASN A 150 -24.02 -9.04 0.75
CA ASN A 150 -23.15 -9.08 1.93
C ASN A 150 -22.86 -10.51 2.40
N ALA A 151 -23.82 -11.43 2.29
CA ALA A 151 -23.61 -12.84 2.63
C ALA A 151 -22.62 -13.52 1.67
N LEU A 152 -22.71 -13.22 0.37
CA LEU A 152 -21.76 -13.70 -0.62
C LEU A 152 -20.38 -13.09 -0.43
N ALA A 153 -20.30 -11.78 -0.15
CA ALA A 153 -19.06 -11.05 0.06
C ALA A 153 -18.16 -11.72 1.12
N ARG A 154 -18.75 -12.35 2.15
CA ARG A 154 -18.02 -13.06 3.22
C ARG A 154 -17.14 -14.21 2.73
N GLN A 155 -17.45 -14.78 1.56
CA GLN A 155 -16.66 -15.88 1.00
C GLN A 155 -15.37 -15.40 0.34
N PHE A 156 -15.28 -14.10 0.06
CA PHE A 156 -14.15 -13.51 -0.64
C PHE A 156 -13.36 -12.68 0.36
N VAL A 157 -12.19 -13.20 0.73
CA VAL A 157 -11.29 -12.58 1.68
C VAL A 157 -9.91 -12.39 1.04
N THR A 158 -9.21 -11.35 1.48
CA THR A 158 -7.81 -11.15 1.14
C THR A 158 -6.96 -12.17 1.90
N THR A 159 -6.04 -12.85 1.22
CA THR A 159 -5.09 -13.76 1.89
C THR A 159 -4.12 -12.94 2.76
N PRO A 160 -3.60 -13.50 3.86
CA PRO A 160 -2.69 -12.77 4.75
C PRO A 160 -1.37 -12.42 4.06
N VAL A 161 -0.90 -13.28 3.15
CA VAL A 161 0.29 -13.03 2.32
C VAL A 161 -0.17 -12.65 0.92
N THR A 162 0.24 -11.46 0.49
CA THR A 162 -0.08 -10.89 -0.82
C THR A 162 1.16 -10.37 -1.56
N ASP A 163 2.35 -10.69 -1.05
CA ASP A 163 3.65 -10.28 -1.60
C ASP A 163 4.48 -11.52 -2.02
N ILE A 164 5.42 -11.32 -2.95
CA ILE A 164 6.39 -12.32 -3.41
C ILE A 164 7.82 -11.77 -3.20
N PRO A 165 8.68 -12.47 -2.43
CA PRO A 165 8.36 -13.54 -1.49
C PRO A 165 7.56 -13.01 -0.28
N GLY A 166 6.78 -13.86 0.38
CA GLY A 166 6.08 -13.45 1.60
C GLY A 166 7.06 -12.95 2.67
N ASP A 167 6.65 -11.94 3.44
CA ASP A 167 7.52 -11.23 4.39
C ASP A 167 7.81 -12.05 5.67
N GLN A 168 8.74 -13.00 5.53
CA GLN A 168 9.22 -13.83 6.65
C GLN A 168 9.99 -13.00 7.68
N THR A 169 10.62 -11.91 7.24
CA THR A 169 11.40 -11.03 8.10
C THR A 169 10.52 -10.28 9.09
N ALA A 170 9.45 -9.64 8.62
CA ALA A 170 8.52 -8.95 9.52
C ALA A 170 7.82 -9.93 10.46
N PHE A 171 7.48 -11.14 10.00
CA PHE A 171 6.91 -12.16 10.87
C PHE A 171 7.87 -12.59 11.99
N ALA A 172 9.16 -12.81 11.66
CA ALA A 172 10.18 -13.15 12.64
C ALA A 172 10.43 -12.00 13.62
N GLU A 173 10.45 -10.76 13.14
CA GLU A 173 10.62 -9.58 14.00
C GLU A 173 9.43 -9.36 14.92
N TRP A 174 8.21 -9.70 14.48
CA TRP A 174 7.03 -9.69 15.34
C TRP A 174 7.10 -10.73 16.46
N LEU A 175 7.63 -11.93 16.18
CA LEU A 175 7.77 -13.01 17.16
C LEU A 175 8.91 -12.78 18.15
N TYR A 176 10.09 -12.41 17.65
CA TYR A 176 11.35 -12.41 18.41
C TYR A 176 11.86 -11.00 18.75
N GLY A 177 11.20 -9.96 18.26
CA GLY A 177 11.69 -8.59 18.32
C GLY A 177 12.65 -8.26 17.16
N ALA A 178 13.11 -7.01 17.11
CA ALA A 178 13.93 -6.50 16.02
C ALA A 178 15.18 -7.38 15.75
N ARG A 179 15.48 -7.63 14.47
CA ARG A 179 16.53 -8.57 14.00
C ARG A 179 17.95 -8.28 14.50
N GLN A 180 18.18 -7.11 15.07
CA GLN A 180 19.46 -6.69 15.69
C GLN A 180 19.22 -5.86 16.95
N GLY A 181 18.11 -6.12 17.66
CA GLY A 181 17.85 -5.49 18.94
C GLY A 181 19.00 -5.73 19.93
N PRO A 182 19.26 -4.81 20.87
CA PRO A 182 20.25 -5.02 21.90
C PRO A 182 19.85 -6.24 22.74
N LEU A 183 20.76 -7.21 22.81
CA LEU A 183 20.57 -8.44 23.57
C LEU A 183 21.44 -8.33 24.83
N CYS A 184 21.02 -8.93 25.94
CA CYS A 184 21.86 -9.10 27.13
C CYS A 184 23.24 -9.71 26.80
N ARG A 185 23.31 -10.56 25.77
CA ARG A 185 24.58 -11.15 25.29
C ARG A 185 25.55 -10.10 24.72
N THR A 186 25.04 -9.03 24.10
CA THR A 186 25.87 -8.00 23.44
C THR A 186 26.06 -6.75 24.31
N ASP A 187 25.06 -6.39 25.12
CA ASP A 187 25.13 -5.27 26.07
C ASP A 187 24.53 -5.70 27.42
N SER A 188 25.37 -5.63 28.47
CA SER A 188 25.02 -6.05 29.83
C SER A 188 23.92 -5.21 30.48
N ARG A 189 23.60 -4.03 29.93
CA ARG A 189 22.52 -3.16 30.41
C ARG A 189 21.12 -3.71 30.13
N TYR A 190 20.98 -4.58 29.13
CA TYR A 190 19.71 -5.18 28.73
C TYR A 190 19.49 -6.56 29.39
N CYS A 191 20.35 -6.93 30.34
CA CYS A 191 20.15 -8.12 31.15
C CYS A 191 19.15 -7.82 32.26
N ASP A 192 18.09 -8.63 32.32
CA ASP A 192 17.24 -8.67 33.49
C ASP A 192 18.02 -9.35 34.64
N PRO A 193 18.26 -8.65 35.77
CA PRO A 193 18.98 -9.21 36.92
C PRO A 193 18.29 -10.44 37.52
N ASP A 194 16.97 -10.58 37.29
CA ASP A 194 16.13 -11.65 37.83
C ASP A 194 15.89 -12.78 36.82
N ALA A 195 16.31 -12.65 35.55
CA ALA A 195 16.08 -13.65 34.50
C ALA A 195 16.97 -14.91 34.57
N ARG A 196 17.61 -15.18 35.71
CA ARG A 196 18.42 -16.39 35.89
C ARG A 196 17.57 -17.56 36.37
N GLY A 197 17.42 -18.56 35.50
CA GLY A 197 16.76 -19.82 35.79
C GLY A 197 17.22 -20.46 37.11
N VAL A 198 16.25 -20.70 38.00
CA VAL A 198 16.20 -21.78 39.00
C VAL A 198 17.50 -22.06 39.78
N GLN A 199 18.26 -21.06 40.22
CA GLN A 199 19.36 -21.26 41.20
C GLN A 199 19.52 -20.14 42.25
N LEU A 200 18.52 -19.26 42.41
CA LEU A 200 18.59 -18.20 43.43
C LEU A 200 17.86 -18.52 44.74
N GLU A 201 17.36 -19.75 44.98
CA GLU A 201 16.84 -20.08 46.33
C GLU A 201 17.91 -19.92 47.44
N ALA A 202 19.21 -20.00 47.09
CA ALA A 202 20.30 -19.77 48.03
C ALA A 202 20.65 -18.29 48.27
N PHE A 203 20.18 -17.36 47.42
CA PHE A 203 20.48 -15.93 47.50
C PHE A 203 19.22 -15.02 47.50
N GLY A 204 18.03 -15.59 47.38
CA GLY A 204 16.74 -14.94 47.52
C GLY A 204 16.43 -14.67 48.99
N GLY A 205 17.08 -13.66 49.56
CA GLY A 205 16.84 -13.21 50.94
C GLY A 205 15.51 -12.48 51.15
N LEU A 206 14.66 -12.38 50.13
CA LEU A 206 13.36 -11.72 50.20
C LEU A 206 12.33 -12.62 49.52
N GLN A 207 11.32 -13.02 50.29
CA GLN A 207 10.10 -13.61 49.72
C GLN A 207 9.39 -12.56 48.85
N PRO A 208 8.58 -12.95 47.84
CA PRO A 208 7.77 -12.04 47.01
C PRO A 208 6.86 -11.09 47.81
N ASN A 209 6.68 -11.38 49.10
CA ASN A 209 5.85 -10.65 50.05
C ASN A 209 6.62 -9.53 50.79
N GLY A 210 7.92 -9.35 50.51
CA GLY A 210 8.77 -8.35 51.15
C GLY A 210 9.35 -8.74 52.52
N ASP A 211 9.10 -9.96 52.99
CA ASP A 211 9.58 -10.42 54.29
C ASP A 211 11.05 -10.87 54.25
N LYS A 212 11.86 -10.29 55.13
CA LYS A 212 13.23 -10.77 55.43
C LYS A 212 13.15 -12.04 56.28
N ARG A 213 13.86 -13.09 55.86
CA ARG A 213 14.18 -14.21 56.77
C ARG A 213 15.19 -13.73 57.82
N SER A 214 14.69 -13.26 58.96
CA SER A 214 15.52 -12.98 60.12
C SER A 214 15.99 -14.29 60.78
N GLY A 215 17.29 -14.39 61.09
CA GLY A 215 17.77 -15.27 62.15
C GLY A 215 18.67 -16.44 61.73
N MET A 216 19.91 -16.17 61.31
CA MET A 216 21.02 -17.10 61.58
C MET A 216 21.81 -16.57 62.78
N THR A 217 21.46 -17.05 63.98
CA THR A 217 22.27 -16.83 65.18
C THR A 217 23.54 -17.68 65.12
N ARG A 218 24.67 -16.96 65.04
CA ARG A 218 26.05 -17.29 65.41
C ARG A 218 26.31 -18.66 66.04
N GLY A 219 27.32 -19.35 65.49
CA GLY A 219 28.11 -20.33 66.23
C GLY A 219 28.82 -19.71 67.45
N SER A 220 29.01 -20.53 68.48
CA SER A 220 29.90 -20.28 69.62
C SER A 220 30.40 -21.61 70.18
N SER A 221 31.71 -21.83 70.02
CA SER A 221 32.70 -22.56 70.82
C SER A 221 32.42 -23.87 71.58
N TYR A 222 33.36 -24.80 71.34
CA TYR A 222 33.85 -25.95 72.13
C TYR A 222 33.97 -25.70 73.66
N PRO A 223 34.05 -26.78 74.47
CA PRO A 223 35.34 -27.43 74.80
C PRO A 223 35.50 -28.87 74.30
#